data_AF-A0A124H9I7-F1
#
_entry.id   AF-A0A124H9I7-F1
#
_cell.length_a   1.000
_cell.length_b   1.000
_cell.length_c   1.000
_cell.angle_alpha   90.00
_cell.angle_beta   90.00
_cell.angle_gamma   90.00
#
_symmetry.space_group_name_H-M   'P 1'
#
loop_
_entity.id
_entity.type
_entity.pdbx_description
1 polymer ?
#
loop_
_entity_poly.entity_id
_entity_poly.type
_entity_poly.pdbx_seq_one_letter_code
_entity_poly.pdbx_strand_id
1 'polypeptide(L)'
;MASAATELGARGARVVARIVQRRGVSDGGVQKMGLPYSSRTLLSYGKVREVARTCDQADADAVIFVASLTERQQRTLTDILGRPAVSLSDILATD
;
A
#
# COMPACT_ATOMS: atom_id res chain seq x y z
N MET A 1 -9.47 4.83 8.02
CA MET A 1 -8.88 3.46 8.10
C MET A 1 -9.95 2.36 8.15
N ALA A 2 -10.96 2.41 9.03
CA ALA A 2 -12.14 1.56 8.87
C ALA A 2 -12.92 1.91 7.59
N SER A 3 -12.94 3.20 7.20
CA SER A 3 -13.64 3.62 5.98
C SER A 3 -13.05 3.05 4.69
N ALA A 4 -11.72 2.93 4.54
CA ALA A 4 -11.12 2.42 3.29
C ALA A 4 -11.61 1.01 2.92
N ALA A 5 -11.68 0.08 3.87
CA ALA A 5 -12.18 -1.27 3.59
C ALA A 5 -13.69 -1.26 3.27
N THR A 6 -14.46 -0.43 3.97
CA THR A 6 -15.90 -0.24 3.71
C THR A 6 -16.15 0.39 2.34
N GLU A 7 -15.39 1.42 1.96
CA GLU A 7 -15.48 2.13 0.68
C GLU A 7 -15.13 1.21 -0.50
N LEU A 8 -14.10 0.37 -0.33
CA LEU A 8 -13.73 -0.67 -1.29
C LEU A 8 -14.84 -1.73 -1.39
N GLY A 9 -15.39 -2.17 -0.25
CA GLY A 9 -16.50 -3.12 -0.19
C GLY A 9 -17.77 -2.60 -0.87
N ALA A 10 -18.08 -1.31 -0.71
CA ALA A 10 -19.21 -0.66 -1.38
C ALA A 10 -19.06 -0.62 -2.91
N ARG A 11 -17.83 -0.71 -3.41
CA ARG A 11 -17.50 -0.84 -4.85
C ARG A 11 -17.31 -2.29 -5.31
N GLY A 12 -17.72 -3.26 -4.49
CA GLY A 12 -17.69 -4.69 -4.81
C GLY A 12 -16.34 -5.38 -4.56
N ALA A 13 -15.34 -4.69 -4.01
CA ALA A 13 -14.06 -5.30 -3.71
C ALA A 13 -14.12 -6.11 -2.41
N ARG A 14 -13.43 -7.26 -2.38
CA ARG A 14 -13.23 -8.06 -1.17
C ARG A 14 -11.84 -7.78 -0.60
N VAL A 15 -11.78 -7.21 0.60
CA VAL A 15 -10.50 -6.99 1.29
C VAL A 15 -10.01 -8.29 1.93
N VAL A 16 -9.00 -8.92 1.32
CA VAL A 16 -8.46 -10.22 1.75
C VAL A 16 -7.37 -10.13 2.82
N ALA A 17 -6.69 -8.98 2.92
CA ALA A 17 -5.67 -8.73 3.93
C ALA A 17 -5.53 -7.24 4.22
N ARG A 18 -5.02 -6.91 5.41
CA ARG A 18 -4.69 -5.54 5.80
C ARG A 18 -3.31 -5.48 6.42
N ILE A 19 -2.47 -4.62 5.86
CA ILE A 19 -1.07 -4.50 6.24
C ILE A 19 -0.80 -3.06 6.68
N VAL A 20 -0.16 -2.90 7.86
CA VAL A 20 0.24 -1.61 8.40
C VAL A 20 1.75 -1.58 8.58
N GLN A 21 2.39 -0.54 8.08
CA GLN A 21 3.78 -0.25 8.38
C GLN A 21 3.87 0.86 9.43
N ARG A 22 4.38 0.52 10.61
CA ARG A 22 4.66 1.49 11.67
C ARG A 22 6.10 1.97 11.55
N ARG A 23 6.38 3.16 12.07
CA ARG A 23 7.74 3.68 12.23
C ARG A 23 7.99 4.00 13.70
N GLY A 24 9.11 3.52 14.21
CA GLY A 24 9.63 3.91 15.52
C GLY A 24 10.68 5.01 15.37
N VAL A 25 10.93 5.75 16.46
CA VAL A 25 11.99 6.78 16.52
C VAL A 25 13.38 6.18 16.24
N SER A 26 13.60 4.90 16.58
CA SER A 26 14.83 4.18 16.26
C SER A 26 15.11 4.08 14.76
N ASP A 27 14.09 4.16 13.92
CA ASP A 27 14.21 4.09 12.46
C ASP A 27 14.43 5.48 11.84
N GLY A 28 15.38 6.24 12.41
CA GLY A 28 15.89 7.48 11.83
C GLY A 28 15.48 8.78 12.53
N GLY A 29 15.04 8.70 13.78
CA GLY A 29 14.75 9.84 14.65
C GLY A 29 13.35 10.42 14.46
N VAL A 30 12.97 11.32 15.39
CA VAL A 30 11.67 12.01 15.38
C VAL A 30 11.43 12.74 14.05
N GLN A 31 12.48 13.30 13.45
CA GLN A 31 12.40 14.03 12.18
C GLN A 31 11.92 13.19 11.00
N LYS A 32 12.11 11.87 11.03
CA LYS A 32 11.69 10.96 9.94
C LYS A 32 10.33 10.30 10.17
N MET A 33 9.65 10.61 11.26
CA MET A 33 8.35 10.01 11.61
C MET A 33 7.27 10.27 10.56
N GLY A 34 7.31 11.41 9.87
CA GLY A 34 6.41 11.75 8.77
C GLY A 34 6.90 11.32 7.38
N LEU A 35 8.11 10.77 7.26
CA LEU A 35 8.73 10.46 5.97
C LEU A 35 8.57 8.98 5.59
N PRO A 36 8.38 8.68 4.29
CA PRO A 36 8.38 7.32 3.81
C PRO A 36 9.73 6.63 4.09
N TYR A 37 9.71 5.30 4.20
CA TYR A 37 10.95 4.51 4.32
C TYR A 37 11.73 4.47 3.02
N SER A 38 11.03 4.66 1.91
CA SER A 38 11.58 4.67 0.57
C SER A 38 10.79 5.68 -0.25
N SER A 39 11.46 6.59 -0.93
CA SER A 39 10.81 7.48 -1.88
C SER A 39 10.19 6.73 -3.07
N ARG A 40 10.63 5.49 -3.34
CA ARG A 40 10.15 4.66 -4.46
C ARG A 40 8.95 3.79 -4.12
N THR A 41 8.86 3.32 -2.88
CA THR A 41 7.85 2.30 -2.48
C THR A 41 7.00 2.73 -1.28
N LEU A 42 7.34 3.84 -0.63
CA LEU A 42 6.85 4.29 0.69
C LEU A 42 7.20 3.36 1.86
N LEU A 43 7.24 2.07 1.58
CA LEU A 43 7.49 0.96 2.48
C LEU A 43 8.98 0.64 2.62
N SER A 44 9.33 -0.03 3.71
CA SER A 44 10.65 -0.64 3.85
C SER A 44 10.76 -1.86 2.93
N TYR A 45 11.99 -2.26 2.57
CA TYR A 45 12.19 -3.44 1.72
C TYR A 45 11.55 -4.70 2.31
N GLY A 46 11.72 -4.92 3.62
CA GLY A 46 11.11 -6.05 4.32
C GLY A 46 9.59 -6.05 4.23
N LYS A 47 8.96 -4.87 4.31
CA LYS A 47 7.51 -4.76 4.19
C LYS A 47 7.01 -4.98 2.77
N VAL A 48 7.74 -4.53 1.75
CA VAL A 48 7.39 -4.84 0.36
C VAL A 48 7.37 -6.37 0.13
N ARG A 49 8.36 -7.09 0.68
CA ARG A 49 8.38 -8.56 0.63
C ARG A 49 7.24 -9.21 1.42
N GLU A 50 6.90 -8.66 2.59
CA GLU A 50 5.75 -9.11 3.38
C GLU A 50 4.46 -8.96 2.58
N VAL A 51 4.24 -7.79 1.96
CA VAL A 51 3.07 -7.52 1.11
C VAL A 51 3.01 -8.52 -0.04
N ALA A 52 4.09 -8.71 -0.80
CA ALA A 52 4.12 -9.67 -1.91
C ALA A 52 3.70 -11.08 -1.46
N ARG A 53 4.30 -11.57 -0.37
CA ARG A 53 3.97 -12.89 0.20
C ARG A 53 2.51 -12.99 0.62
N THR A 54 1.98 -11.97 1.30
CA THR A 54 0.58 -11.97 1.71
C THR A 54 -0.35 -11.98 0.51
N CYS A 55 0.01 -11.27 -0.56
CA CYS A 55 -0.79 -11.26 -1.77
C CYS A 55 -0.77 -12.63 -2.48
N ASP A 56 0.34 -13.35 -2.47
CA ASP A 56 0.41 -14.74 -2.98
C ASP A 56 -0.44 -15.69 -2.14
N GLN A 57 -0.39 -15.57 -0.80
CA GLN A 57 -1.13 -16.44 0.11
C GLN A 57 -2.64 -16.21 0.07
N ALA A 58 -3.05 -14.97 -0.15
CA ALA A 58 -4.45 -14.56 -0.12
C ALA A 58 -5.09 -14.50 -1.52
N ASP A 59 -4.34 -14.84 -2.56
CA ASP A 59 -4.74 -14.70 -3.98
C ASP A 59 -5.28 -13.30 -4.28
N ALA A 60 -4.52 -12.28 -3.88
CA ALA A 60 -4.96 -10.89 -4.02
C ALA A 60 -4.69 -10.37 -5.43
N ASP A 61 -5.73 -9.82 -6.07
CA ASP A 61 -5.63 -9.24 -7.43
C ASP A 61 -4.87 -7.91 -7.48
N ALA A 62 -4.96 -7.10 -6.41
CA ALA A 62 -4.38 -5.76 -6.37
C ALA A 62 -3.97 -5.35 -4.95
N VAL A 63 -3.06 -4.38 -4.86
CA VAL A 63 -2.63 -3.77 -3.60
C VAL A 63 -3.05 -2.32 -3.56
N ILE A 64 -3.92 -2.00 -2.60
CA ILE A 64 -4.45 -0.65 -2.42
C ILE A 64 -3.65 0.10 -1.36
N PHE A 65 -3.08 1.25 -1.74
CA PHE A 65 -2.38 2.15 -0.84
C PHE A 65 -3.33 3.26 -0.38
N VAL A 66 -3.48 3.41 0.93
CA VAL A 66 -4.25 4.54 1.51
C VAL A 66 -3.53 5.87 1.26
N ALA A 67 -2.20 5.87 1.25
CA ALA A 67 -1.42 7.03 0.84
C ALA A 67 -1.44 7.15 -0.70
N SER A 68 -1.59 8.37 -1.21
CA SER A 68 -1.50 8.63 -2.64
C SER A 68 -0.12 8.27 -3.18
N LEU A 69 -0.11 7.54 -4.29
CA LEU A 69 1.09 7.17 -5.01
C LEU A 69 1.29 8.16 -6.17
N THR A 70 2.54 8.58 -6.36
CA THR A 70 2.93 9.15 -7.65
C THR A 70 2.93 8.06 -8.73
N GLU A 71 2.76 8.42 -10.00
CA GLU A 71 2.83 7.47 -11.12
C GLU A 71 4.13 6.64 -11.13
N ARG A 72 5.24 7.24 -10.70
CA ARG A 72 6.53 6.54 -10.60
C ARG A 72 6.51 5.47 -9.51
N GLN A 73 5.95 5.80 -8.35
CA GLN A 73 5.80 4.83 -7.24
C GLN A 73 4.84 3.72 -7.64
N GLN A 74 3.73 4.06 -8.28
CA GLN A 74 2.74 3.10 -8.77
C GLN A 74 3.37 2.08 -9.70
N ARG A 75 4.08 2.53 -10.75
CA ARG A 75 4.80 1.64 -11.67
C ARG A 75 5.83 0.77 -10.94
N THR A 76 6.67 1.39 -10.10
CA THR A 76 7.70 0.66 -9.36
C THR A 76 7.10 -0.42 -8.44
N LEU A 77 6.00 -0.10 -7.75
CA LEU A 77 5.32 -1.04 -6.86
C LEU A 77 4.63 -2.16 -7.65
N THR A 78 3.96 -1.83 -8.76
CA THR A 78 3.35 -2.82 -9.65
C THR A 78 4.38 -3.82 -10.16
N ASP A 79 5.53 -3.32 -10.63
CA ASP A 79 6.63 -4.18 -11.13
C ASP A 79 7.17 -5.10 -10.02
N ILE A 80 7.34 -4.58 -8.79
CA ILE A 80 7.88 -5.38 -7.67
C ILE A 80 6.86 -6.41 -7.16
N LEU A 81 5.57 -6.05 -7.11
CA LEU A 81 4.52 -6.88 -6.55
C LEU A 81 3.94 -7.89 -7.56
N GLY A 82 4.24 -7.71 -8.85
CA GLY A 82 3.71 -8.53 -9.94
C GLY A 82 2.20 -8.34 -10.19
N ARG A 83 1.61 -7.30 -9.60
CA ARG A 83 0.17 -7.00 -9.66
C ARG A 83 -0.09 -5.51 -9.44
N PRO A 84 -1.24 -4.97 -9.86
CA PRO A 84 -1.53 -3.55 -9.74
C PRO A 84 -1.37 -3.03 -8.30
N ALA A 85 -0.50 -2.04 -8.13
CA ALA A 85 -0.51 -1.15 -6.98
C ALA A 85 -1.27 0.12 -7.36
N VAL A 86 -2.22 0.58 -6.54
CA VAL A 86 -3.03 1.77 -6.84
C VAL A 86 -3.31 2.58 -5.57
N SER A 87 -3.51 3.89 -5.71
CA SER A 87 -3.96 4.72 -4.60
C SER A 87 -5.45 4.53 -4.37
N LEU A 88 -5.88 4.56 -3.11
CA LEU A 88 -7.30 4.58 -2.78
C LEU A 88 -7.99 5.80 -3.41
N SER A 89 -7.34 6.97 -3.41
CA SER A 89 -7.87 8.19 -4.03
C SER A 89 -8.25 8.00 -5.50
N ASP A 90 -7.49 7.19 -6.24
CA ASP A 90 -7.68 7.02 -7.68
C ASP A 90 -8.90 6.12 -7.95
N ILE A 91 -9.17 5.16 -7.05
CA ILE A 91 -10.38 4.33 -7.06
C ILE A 91 -11.61 5.15 -6.67
N LEU A 92 -11.46 6.07 -5.71
CA LEU A 92 -12.59 6.90 -5.26
C LEU A 92 -12.91 8.05 -6.21
N ALA A 93 -11.95 8.47 -7.03
CA ALA A 93 -12.16 9.50 -8.05
C ALA A 93 -12.81 8.97 -9.33
N THR A 94 -12.85 7.65 -9.51
CA THR A 94 -13.54 6.98 -10.61
C THR A 94 -14.99 6.67 -10.20
N ASP A 95 -15.80 7.74 -10.14
CA ASP A 95 -17.26 7.69 -10.02
C ASP A 95 -17.92 8.09 -11.35
#